data_AF-A0A5R2NCI4-F1
#
_entry.id   AF-A0A5R2NCI4-F1
#
_cell.length_a   1.000
_cell.length_b   1.000
_cell.length_c   1.000
_cell.angle_alpha   90.00
_cell.angle_beta   90.00
_cell.angle_gamma   90.00
#
_symmetry.space_group_name_H-M   'P 1'
#
loop_
_entity.id
_entity.type
_entity.pdbx_description
1 polymer ?
#
loop_
_entity_poly.entity_id
_entity_poly.type
_entity_poly.pdbx_seq_one_letter_code
_entity_poly.pdbx_strand_id
1 'polypeptide(L)' 'MLFCLSTKELMERPDLWEAVHRLRYQIFVEEMGWEDLRRPDGFEVDQFDHDEAVHQIVIRGNEVAGYQ' A
#
# COMPACT_ATOMS: atom_id res chain seq x y z
N MET A 1 15.57 3.06 -1.76
CA MET A 1 15.72 2.02 -0.71
C MET A 1 14.57 1.05 -0.87
N LEU A 2 14.81 -0.24 -0.65
CA LEU A 2 13.76 -1.25 -0.61
C LEU A 2 13.52 -1.62 0.86
N PHE A 3 12.26 -1.58 1.29
CA PHE A 3 11.81 -2.14 2.55
C PHE A 3 11.07 -3.45 2.28
N CYS A 4 11.22 -4.38 3.21
CA CYS A 4 10.45 -5.62 3.27
C CYS A 4 9.86 -5.67 4.67
N LEU A 5 8.57 -5.34 4.81
CA LEU A 5 7.90 -5.18 6.10
C LEU A 5 6.69 -6.10 6.13
N SER A 6 6.46 -6.75 7.26
CA SER A 6 5.15 -7.32 7.57
C SER A 6 4.08 -6.21 7.70
N THR A 7 2.80 -6.55 7.56
CA THR A 7 1.69 -5.62 7.83
C THR A 7 1.81 -5.00 9.22
N LYS A 8 2.18 -5.81 10.24
CA LYS A 8 2.45 -5.32 11.59
C LYS A 8 3.52 -4.23 11.63
N GLU A 9 4.69 -4.48 11.03
CA GLU A 9 5.78 -3.50 11.00
C GLU A 9 5.41 -2.27 10.16
N LEU A 10 4.60 -2.43 9.11
CA LEU A 10 4.11 -1.32 8.30
C LEU A 10 3.13 -0.44 9.09
N MET A 11 2.23 -1.02 9.87
CA MET A 11 1.27 -0.29 10.71
C MET A 11 1.93 0.54 11.81
N GLU A 12 3.12 0.17 12.27
CA GLU A 12 3.94 0.99 13.17
C GLU A 12 4.47 2.28 12.51
N ARG A 13 4.30 2.43 11.19
CA ARG A 13 4.76 3.55 10.37
C ARG A 13 3.56 4.18 9.66
N PRO A 14 2.72 4.98 10.35
CA PRO A 14 1.44 5.44 9.83
C PRO A 14 1.55 6.23 8.52
N ASP A 15 2.58 7.07 8.38
CA ASP A 15 2.82 7.83 7.14
C ASP A 15 3.11 6.91 5.95
N LEU A 16 3.87 5.83 6.19
CA LEU A 16 4.22 4.86 5.16
C LEU A 16 3.03 3.95 4.84
N TRP A 17 2.26 3.55 5.86
CA TRP A 17 1.00 2.83 5.70
C TRP A 17 0.07 3.61 4.79
N GLU A 18 -0.20 4.88 5.08
CA GLU A 18 -1.06 5.71 4.25
C GLU A 18 -0.53 5.85 2.82
N ALA A 19 0.76 6.17 2.66
CA ALA A 19 1.34 6.35 1.33
C ALA A 19 1.26 5.09 0.45
N VAL A 20 1.48 3.91 1.02
CA VAL A 20 1.39 2.63 0.31
C VAL A 20 -0.04 2.36 -0.16
N HIS A 21 -1.03 2.48 0.72
CA HIS A 21 -2.42 2.12 0.37
C HIS A 21 -3.08 3.16 -0.55
N ARG A 22 -2.65 4.42 -0.49
CA ARG A 22 -3.04 5.43 -1.48
C ARG A 22 -2.41 5.17 -2.85
N LEU A 23 -1.14 4.77 -2.90
CA LEU A 23 -0.49 4.40 -4.16
C LEU A 23 -1.18 3.20 -4.81
N ARG A 24 -1.46 2.15 -4.02
CA ARG A 24 -2.21 0.97 -4.46
C ARG A 24 -3.60 1.36 -5.00
N TYR A 25 -4.32 2.24 -4.30
CA TYR A 25 -5.62 2.74 -4.75
C TYR A 25 -5.52 3.49 -6.09
N GLN A 26 -4.57 4.39 -6.23
CA GLN A 26 -4.35 5.11 -7.49
C GLN A 26 -4.11 4.14 -8.65
N ILE A 27 -3.28 3.11 -8.46
CA ILE A 27 -2.94 2.17 -9.52
C ILE A 27 -4.10 1.21 -9.80
N PHE A 28 -4.56 0.47 -8.80
CA PHE A 28 -5.51 -0.62 -9.04
C PHE A 28 -6.93 -0.11 -9.29
N VAL A 29 -7.38 0.90 -8.56
CA VAL A 29 -8.74 1.42 -8.68
C VAL A 29 -8.81 2.48 -9.77
N GLU A 30 -8.01 3.54 -9.69
CA GLU A 30 -8.15 4.67 -10.62
C GLU A 30 -7.54 4.40 -12.00
N GLU A 31 -6.35 3.82 -12.09
CA GLU A 31 -5.68 3.58 -13.38
C GLU A 31 -6.12 2.26 -14.04
N MET A 32 -6.25 1.17 -13.28
CA MET A 32 -6.62 -0.15 -13.80
C MET A 32 -8.12 -0.45 -13.79
N GLY A 33 -8.93 0.37 -13.11
CA GLY A 33 -10.39 0.25 -13.09
C GLY A 33 -10.92 -0.95 -12.33
N TRP A 34 -10.21 -1.45 -11.32
CA TRP A 34 -10.67 -2.57 -10.49
C TRP A 34 -11.68 -2.08 -9.45
N GLU A 35 -12.90 -1.82 -9.92
CA GLU A 35 -13.98 -1.21 -9.14
C GLU A 35 -14.40 -2.02 -7.91
N ASP A 36 -14.21 -3.35 -7.92
CA ASP A 36 -14.51 -4.22 -6.76
C ASP A 36 -13.62 -3.90 -5.53
N LEU A 37 -12.48 -3.23 -5.72
CA LEU A 37 -11.58 -2.78 -4.65
C LEU A 37 -11.88 -1.35 -4.18
N ARG A 38 -12.82 -0.64 -4.81
CA ARG A 38 -13.07 0.78 -4.53
C ARG A 38 -13.60 0.96 -3.11
N ARG A 39 -12.88 1.78 -2.34
CA ARG A 39 -13.27 2.22 -0.99
C ARG A 39 -13.34 3.75 -0.91
N PRO A 40 -14.31 4.30 -0.16
CA PRO A 40 -14.53 5.75 -0.10
C PRO A 40 -13.41 6.52 0.63
N ASP A 41 -12.54 5.84 1.38
CA ASP A 41 -11.37 6.42 2.04
C ASP A 41 -10.17 6.63 1.09
N GLY A 42 -10.26 6.13 -0.15
CA GLY A 42 -9.18 6.21 -1.13
C GLY A 42 -7.98 5.33 -0.77
N PHE A 43 -8.20 4.29 0.05
CA PHE A 43 -7.22 3.26 0.36
C PHE A 43 -7.61 1.98 -0.35
N GLU A 44 -6.62 1.26 -0.88
CA GLU A 44 -6.80 -0.10 -1.35
C GLU A 44 -6.18 -1.02 -0.31
N VAL A 45 -7.05 -1.70 0.46
CA VAL A 45 -6.72 -2.70 1.48
C VAL A 45 -7.74 -3.82 1.31
N ASP A 46 -7.29 -5.06 1.19
CA ASP A 46 -8.12 -6.22 0.95
C ASP A 46 -7.96 -7.31 2.03
N GLN A 47 -8.54 -8.49 1.79
CA GLN A 47 -8.52 -9.61 2.73
C GLN A 47 -7.15 -10.27 2.91
N PHE A 48 -6.18 -9.97 2.05
CA PHE A 48 -4.81 -10.51 2.10
C PHE A 48 -3.86 -9.64 2.91
N ASP A 49 -4.25 -8.41 3.25
CA ASP A 49 -3.52 -7.50 4.15
C ASP A 49 -3.66 -7.89 5.63
N HIS A 50 -3.39 -9.15 5.94
CA HIS A 50 -3.37 -9.69 7.29
C HIS A 50 -2.02 -9.44 7.98
N ASP A 51 -1.96 -9.48 9.32
CA ASP A 51 -0.77 -9.16 10.12
C ASP A 51 0.59 -9.67 9.61
N GLU A 52 0.62 -10.88 9.04
CA GLU A 52 1.83 -11.55 8.54
C GLU A 52 2.16 -11.28 7.06
N ALA A 53 1.32 -10.55 6.32
CA ALA A 53 1.56 -10.28 4.91
C ALA A 53 2.82 -9.42 4.74
N VAL A 54 3.64 -9.74 3.75
CA VAL A 54 4.93 -9.07 3.52
C VAL A 54 4.80 -8.12 2.35
N HIS A 55 5.10 -6.85 2.61
CA HIS A 55 5.04 -5.75 1.66
C HIS A 55 6.45 -5.38 1.20
N GLN A 56 6.70 -5.37 -0.11
CA GLN A 56 7.95 -4.90 -0.69
C GLN A 56 7.76 -3.47 -1.19
N ILE A 57 8.38 -2.51 -0.50
CA ILE A 57 8.12 -1.08 -0.72
C ILE A 57 9.39 -0.40 -1.20
N VAL A 58 9.32 0.25 -2.37
CA VAL A 58 10.43 1.02 -2.93
C VAL A 58 10.25 2.49 -2.56
N ILE A 59 11.23 3.05 -1.86
CA ILE A 59 11.32 4.49 -1.56
C ILE A 59 12.35 5.15 -2.48
N ARG A 60 11.96 6.23 -3.15
CA ARG A 60 12.86 7.09 -3.93
C ARG A 60 12.78 8.51 -3.38
N GLY A 61 13.90 9.01 -2.84
CA GLY A 61 13.87 10.25 -2.06
C GLY A 61 13.07 10.03 -0.78
N ASN A 62 11.98 10.80 -0.62
CA ASN A 62 11.09 10.72 0.55
C ASN A 62 9.68 10.24 0.18
N GLU A 63 9.51 9.60 -0.98
CA GLU A 63 8.22 9.18 -1.53
C GLU A 63 8.21 7.68 -1.86
N VAL A 64 7.03 7.07 -1.72
CA VAL A 64 6.79 5.70 -2.18
C VAL A 64 6.74 5.71 -3.70
N ALA A 65 7.65 4.97 -4.32
CA ALA A 65 7.80 4.90 -5.77
C ALA A 65 7.37 3.54 -6.34
N GLY A 66 7.13 2.55 -5.49
CA GLY A 66 6.70 1.22 -5.92
C GLY A 66 6.28 0.34 -4.75
N TYR A 67 5.44 -0.65 -5.07
CA TYR A 67 4.87 -1.61 -4.14
C TYR A 67 4.72 -2.97 -4.85
N GLN A 68 5.06 -4.05 -4.16
CA GLN A 68 4.84 -5.44 -4.57
C GLN A 68 4.42 -6.29 -3.38
#